data_AF-C9RIE5-F1
#
_entry.id   AF-C9RIE5-F1
#
_cell.length_a   1.000
_cell.length_b   1.000
_cell.length_c   1.000
_cell.angle_alpha   90.00
_cell.angle_beta   90.00
_cell.angle_gamma   90.00
#
_symmetry.space_group_name_H-M   'P 1'
#
loop_
_entity.id
_entity.type
_entity.pdbx_description
1 polymer ?
#
loop_
_entity_poly.entity_id
_entity_poly.type
_entity_poly.pdbx_seq_one_letter_code
_entity_poly.pdbx_strand_id
1 'polypeptide(L)'
;MNDNIDKNKNDCKNLDLEIALKLDQSINYLLNSAINFRKGNEDMANLISQLNPVLDNVEKTLDIVEDKYNQILERYKNGGSLNPDILEKFVENLENLTHVIENIKKITKNLNLEIEKHSTSISKLDETIAKLKTVNSDASNRVMLEFEKASAIIESNKKMLSEISKKNLALEERLKDLLLDLDNTLNECNH
;
A
#
# COMPACT_ATOMS: atom_id res chain seq x y z
N MET A 1 44.40 5.40 54.38
CA MET A 1 44.32 6.02 53.03
C MET A 1 43.94 5.02 51.92
N ASN A 2 43.82 3.71 52.17
CA ASN A 2 43.39 2.72 51.16
C ASN A 2 41.87 2.53 51.03
N ASP A 3 41.07 2.83 52.06
CA ASP A 3 39.62 2.54 52.03
C ASP A 3 38.80 3.44 51.08
N ASN A 4 39.34 4.59 50.65
CA ASN A 4 38.66 5.50 49.72
C ASN A 4 38.87 5.15 48.24
N ILE A 5 39.91 4.38 47.91
CA ILE A 5 40.21 4.00 46.51
C ILE A 5 39.37 2.79 46.11
N ASP A 6 39.17 1.84 47.03
CA ASP A 6 38.35 0.64 46.78
C ASP A 6 36.84 0.93 46.76
N LYS A 7 36.35 1.91 47.54
CA LYS A 7 34.97 2.40 47.44
C LYS A 7 34.67 3.04 46.08
N ASN A 8 35.51 3.98 45.64
CA ASN A 8 35.34 4.65 44.35
C ASN A 8 35.40 3.68 43.15
N LYS A 9 36.23 2.62 43.21
CA LYS A 9 36.27 1.58 42.18
C LYS A 9 35.01 0.70 42.17
N ASN A 10 34.44 0.39 43.33
CA ASN A 10 33.19 -0.39 43.42
C ASN A 10 31.97 0.43 42.98
N ASP A 11 31.92 1.72 43.31
CA ASP A 11 30.84 2.61 42.91
C ASP A 11 30.85 2.86 41.39
N CYS A 12 32.03 3.01 40.77
CA CYS A 12 32.17 3.14 39.31
C CYS A 12 31.77 1.85 38.58
N LYS A 13 32.15 0.67 39.08
CA LYS A 13 31.74 -0.63 38.50
C LYS A 13 30.24 -0.89 38.58
N ASN A 14 29.59 -0.46 39.66
CA ASN A 14 28.14 -0.54 39.80
C ASN A 14 27.41 0.39 38.81
N LEU A 15 27.96 1.59 38.57
CA LEU A 15 27.41 2.52 37.59
C LEU A 15 27.55 1.99 36.15
N ASP A 16 28.71 1.43 35.79
CA ASP A 16 28.95 0.83 34.47
C ASP A 16 28.00 -0.35 34.21
N LEU A 17 27.75 -1.17 35.22
CA LEU A 17 26.79 -2.28 35.14
C LEU A 17 25.35 -1.78 34.96
N GLU A 18 24.95 -0.74 35.70
CA GLU A 18 23.60 -0.15 35.58
C GLU A 18 23.39 0.47 34.19
N ILE A 19 24.40 1.15 33.64
CA ILE A 19 24.37 1.73 32.29
C ILE A 19 24.26 0.61 31.25
N ALA A 20 25.04 -0.46 31.37
CA ALA A 20 24.98 -1.61 30.46
C ALA A 20 23.60 -2.28 30.47
N LEU A 21 22.99 -2.45 31.65
CA LEU A 21 21.63 -3.02 31.79
C LEU A 21 20.57 -2.12 31.14
N LYS A 22 20.63 -0.80 31.34
CA LYS A 22 19.69 0.14 30.70
C LYS A 22 19.85 0.16 29.19
N LEU A 23 21.08 0.07 28.69
CA LEU A 23 21.36 0.01 27.26
C LEU A 23 20.78 -1.26 26.65
N ASP A 24 21.01 -2.42 27.27
CA ASP A 24 20.45 -3.69 26.80
C ASP A 24 18.92 -3.69 26.78
N GLN A 25 18.28 -3.17 27.83
CA GLN A 25 16.82 -3.00 27.88
C GLN A 25 16.31 -2.09 26.74
N SER A 26 17.02 -1.00 26.46
CA SER A 26 16.65 -0.06 25.39
C SER A 26 16.78 -0.70 24.00
N ILE A 27 17.84 -1.48 23.77
CA ILE A 27 18.05 -2.19 22.51
C ILE A 27 16.99 -3.27 22.31
N ASN A 28 16.63 -4.02 23.37
CA ASN A 28 15.58 -5.02 23.31
C ASN A 28 14.19 -4.40 23.07
N TYR A 29 13.90 -3.24 23.67
CA TYR A 29 12.69 -2.49 23.36
C TYR A 29 12.66 -2.07 21.88
N LEU A 30 13.77 -1.53 21.38
CA LEU A 30 13.89 -1.12 19.99
C LEU A 30 13.75 -2.31 19.03
N LEU A 31 14.29 -3.48 19.38
CA LEU A 31 14.13 -4.71 18.61
C LEU A 31 12.67 -5.11 18.46
N ASN A 32 11.91 -5.11 19.56
CA ASN A 32 10.49 -5.42 19.52
C ASN A 32 9.72 -4.39 18.68
N SER A 33 10.08 -3.12 18.80
CA SER A 33 9.50 -2.06 17.96
C SER A 33 9.79 -2.27 16.47
N ALA A 34 11.03 -2.61 16.11
CA ALA A 34 11.43 -2.88 14.73
C ALA A 34 10.70 -4.11 14.14
N ILE A 35 10.55 -5.18 14.93
CA ILE A 35 9.80 -6.38 14.53
C ILE A 35 8.33 -6.03 14.27
N ASN A 36 7.69 -5.30 15.18
CA ASN A 36 6.29 -4.89 15.04
C ASN A 36 6.10 -3.94 13.85
N PHE A 37 7.03 -3.02 13.65
CA PHE A 37 7.01 -2.11 12.51
C PHE A 37 7.17 -2.85 11.19
N ARG A 38 8.09 -3.83 11.10
CA ARG A 38 8.20 -4.71 9.93
C ARG A 38 6.88 -5.44 9.68
N LYS A 39 6.31 -6.07 10.70
CA LYS A 39 5.06 -6.83 10.58
C LYS A 39 3.90 -5.95 10.09
N GLY A 40 3.78 -4.72 10.59
CA GLY A 40 2.77 -3.77 10.10
C GLY A 40 2.92 -3.46 8.60
N ASN A 41 4.16 -3.43 8.09
CA ASN A 41 4.41 -3.27 6.66
C ASN A 41 4.14 -4.54 5.84
N GLU A 42 4.31 -5.74 6.42
CA GLU A 42 3.88 -7.01 5.82
C GLU A 42 2.35 -7.10 5.72
N ASP A 43 1.64 -6.70 6.78
CA ASP A 43 0.18 -6.62 6.79
C ASP A 43 -0.32 -5.63 5.73
N MET A 44 0.35 -4.50 5.57
CA MET A 44 0.08 -3.55 4.49
C MET A 44 0.33 -4.16 3.10
N ALA A 45 1.41 -4.92 2.92
CA ALA A 45 1.68 -5.62 1.66
C ALA A 45 0.55 -6.58 1.29
N ASN A 46 0.00 -7.30 2.28
CA ASN A 46 -1.14 -8.18 2.11
C ASN A 46 -2.38 -7.40 1.66
N LEU A 47 -2.68 -6.25 2.27
CA LEU A 47 -3.80 -5.39 1.85
C LEU A 47 -3.62 -4.90 0.40
N ILE A 48 -2.42 -4.47 0.02
CA ILE A 48 -2.12 -4.04 -1.35
C ILE A 48 -2.34 -5.20 -2.33
N SER A 49 -1.87 -6.41 -1.98
CA SER A 49 -2.02 -7.60 -2.83
C SER A 49 -3.49 -7.97 -3.11
N GLN A 50 -4.40 -7.67 -2.19
CA GLN A 50 -5.83 -7.93 -2.36
C GLN A 50 -6.50 -6.98 -3.36
N LEU A 51 -5.91 -5.82 -3.66
CA LEU A 51 -6.48 -4.89 -4.64
C LEU A 51 -6.33 -5.38 -6.08
N ASN A 52 -5.28 -6.14 -6.39
CA ASN A 52 -5.02 -6.57 -7.77
C ASN A 52 -6.10 -7.53 -8.31
N PRO A 53 -6.53 -8.58 -7.58
CA PRO A 53 -7.65 -9.42 -8.00
C PRO A 53 -8.97 -8.66 -8.19
N VAL A 54 -9.19 -7.59 -7.41
CA VAL A 54 -10.39 -6.75 -7.59
C VAL A 54 -10.31 -6.01 -8.93
N LEU A 55 -9.16 -5.42 -9.25
CA LEU A 55 -8.94 -4.77 -10.55
C LEU A 55 -9.02 -5.77 -11.73
N ASP A 56 -8.52 -7.00 -11.56
CA ASP A 56 -8.65 -8.06 -12.57
C ASP A 56 -10.13 -8.40 -12.84
N ASN A 57 -10.96 -8.39 -11.80
CA ASN A 57 -12.40 -8.63 -11.95
C ASN A 57 -13.12 -7.44 -12.59
N VAL A 58 -12.73 -6.21 -12.26
CA VAL A 58 -13.24 -4.99 -12.92
C VAL A 58 -12.91 -5.04 -14.41
N GLU A 59 -11.67 -5.35 -14.78
CA GLU A 59 -11.22 -5.48 -16.16
C GLU A 59 -12.04 -6.50 -16.94
N LYS A 60 -12.16 -7.74 -16.43
CA LYS A 60 -12.97 -8.79 -17.07
C LYS A 60 -14.44 -8.40 -17.22
N THR A 61 -14.97 -7.70 -16.22
CA THR A 61 -16.36 -7.23 -16.28
C THR A 61 -16.51 -6.15 -17.35
N LEU A 62 -15.55 -5.24 -17.44
CA LEU A 62 -15.53 -4.20 -18.46
C LEU A 62 -15.42 -4.80 -19.87
N ASP A 63 -14.57 -5.81 -20.08
CA ASP A 63 -14.47 -6.53 -21.36
C ASP A 63 -15.83 -7.11 -21.78
N ILE A 64 -16.55 -7.77 -20.85
CA ILE A 64 -17.88 -8.34 -21.12
C ILE A 64 -18.90 -7.24 -21.46
N VAL A 65 -18.81 -6.10 -20.78
CA VAL A 65 -19.70 -4.96 -20.97
C VAL A 65 -19.42 -4.31 -22.33
N GLU A 66 -18.17 -4.05 -22.68
CA GLU A 66 -17.75 -3.56 -24.01
C GLU A 66 -18.24 -4.49 -25.13
N ASP A 67 -18.09 -5.81 -25.00
CA ASP A 67 -18.57 -6.79 -25.98
C ASP A 67 -20.10 -6.73 -26.16
N LYS A 68 -20.85 -6.61 -25.07
CA LYS A 68 -22.32 -6.49 -25.12
C LYS A 68 -22.74 -5.18 -25.77
N TYR A 69 -22.03 -4.09 -25.48
CA TYR A 69 -22.29 -2.79 -26.09
C TYR A 69 -22.09 -2.83 -27.60
N ASN A 70 -20.99 -3.42 -28.07
CA ASN A 70 -20.73 -3.60 -29.50
C ASN A 70 -21.84 -4.40 -30.20
N GLN A 71 -22.37 -5.44 -29.57
CA GLN A 71 -23.51 -6.20 -30.11
C GLN A 71 -24.80 -5.37 -30.18
N ILE A 72 -25.04 -4.51 -29.19
CA ILE A 72 -26.18 -3.58 -29.19
C ILE A 72 -26.03 -2.58 -30.35
N LEU A 73 -24.84 -2.00 -30.52
CA LEU A 73 -24.52 -1.08 -31.60
C LEU A 73 -24.68 -1.71 -32.99
N GLU A 74 -24.20 -2.93 -33.20
CA GLU A 74 -24.37 -3.63 -34.48
C GLU A 74 -25.84 -3.88 -34.81
N ARG A 75 -26.64 -4.30 -33.82
CA ARG A 75 -28.08 -4.49 -34.02
C ARG A 75 -28.76 -3.18 -34.40
N TYR A 76 -28.41 -2.10 -33.71
CA TYR A 76 -28.96 -0.78 -33.98
C TYR A 76 -28.60 -0.28 -35.39
N LYS A 77 -27.32 -0.38 -35.79
CA LYS A 77 -26.85 -0.03 -37.14
C LYS A 77 -27.53 -0.82 -38.25
N ASN A 78 -27.99 -2.04 -37.96
CA ASN A 78 -28.74 -2.90 -38.87
C ASN A 78 -30.27 -2.66 -38.82
N GLY A 79 -30.73 -1.56 -38.21
CA GLY A 79 -32.14 -1.16 -38.13
C GLY A 79 -32.92 -1.80 -36.98
N GLY A 80 -32.24 -2.47 -36.04
CA GLY A 80 -32.85 -2.97 -34.81
C GLY A 80 -33.18 -1.84 -33.84
N SER A 81 -34.20 -2.03 -33.00
CA SER A 81 -34.50 -1.10 -31.91
C SER A 81 -33.63 -1.39 -30.69
N LEU A 82 -33.29 -0.33 -29.96
CA LEU A 82 -32.69 -0.45 -28.64
C LEU A 82 -33.77 -0.85 -27.64
N ASN A 83 -33.47 -1.87 -26.82
CA ASN A 83 -34.35 -2.25 -25.71
C ASN A 83 -33.98 -1.41 -24.47
N PRO A 84 -34.88 -0.55 -23.96
CA PRO A 84 -34.62 0.29 -22.79
C PRO A 84 -34.18 -0.52 -21.56
N ASP A 85 -34.79 -1.68 -21.30
CA ASP A 85 -34.46 -2.53 -20.14
C ASP A 85 -33.01 -3.08 -20.22
N ILE A 86 -32.50 -3.27 -21.44
CA ILE A 86 -31.12 -3.73 -21.64
C ILE A 86 -30.15 -2.57 -21.41
N LEU A 87 -30.50 -1.37 -21.88
CA LEU A 87 -29.70 -0.16 -21.69
C LEU A 87 -29.66 0.27 -20.21
N GLU A 88 -30.77 0.21 -19.49
CA GLU A 88 -30.81 0.53 -18.05
C GLU A 88 -29.87 -0.37 -17.27
N LYS A 89 -29.96 -1.70 -17.46
CA LYS A 89 -29.04 -2.67 -16.85
C LYS A 89 -27.59 -2.45 -17.27
N PHE A 90 -27.37 -1.97 -18.49
CA PHE A 90 -26.04 -1.65 -18.97
C PHE A 90 -25.44 -0.47 -18.20
N VAL A 91 -26.20 0.62 -18.06
CA VAL A 91 -25.82 1.80 -17.28
C VAL A 91 -25.58 1.44 -15.81
N GLU A 92 -26.47 0.67 -15.18
CA GLU A 92 -26.29 0.21 -13.79
C GLU A 92 -24.96 -0.54 -13.59
N ASN A 93 -24.54 -1.37 -14.55
CA ASN A 93 -23.26 -2.06 -14.48
C ASN A 93 -22.08 -1.09 -14.57
N LEU A 94 -22.15 -0.06 -15.43
CA LEU A 94 -21.11 0.96 -15.56
C LEU A 94 -20.99 1.82 -14.29
N GLU A 95 -22.11 2.20 -13.69
CA GLU A 95 -22.13 2.94 -12.42
C GLU A 95 -21.48 2.13 -11.30
N ASN A 96 -21.82 0.84 -11.20
CA ASN A 96 -21.19 -0.06 -10.23
C ASN A 96 -19.67 -0.17 -10.44
N LEU A 97 -19.21 -0.30 -11.68
CA LEU A 97 -17.77 -0.32 -11.99
C LEU A 97 -17.09 1.00 -11.63
N THR A 98 -17.75 2.13 -11.89
CA THR A 98 -17.26 3.48 -11.53
C THR A 98 -17.02 3.56 -10.02
N HIS A 99 -18.00 3.16 -9.22
CA HIS A 99 -17.89 3.18 -7.77
C HIS A 99 -16.75 2.28 -7.25
N VAL A 100 -16.55 1.10 -7.84
CA VAL A 100 -15.45 0.22 -7.46
C VAL A 100 -14.08 0.86 -7.76
N ILE A 101 -13.90 1.41 -8.97
CA ILE A 101 -12.67 2.10 -9.39
C ILE A 101 -12.37 3.31 -8.50
N GLU A 102 -13.38 4.11 -8.16
CA GLU A 102 -13.23 5.25 -7.26
C GLU A 102 -12.83 4.83 -5.84
N ASN A 103 -13.42 3.74 -5.34
CA ASN A 103 -13.08 3.20 -4.02
C ASN A 103 -11.64 2.69 -3.99
N ILE A 104 -11.20 1.97 -5.02
CA ILE A 104 -9.81 1.52 -5.14
C ILE A 104 -8.86 2.71 -5.22
N LYS A 105 -9.20 3.76 -5.96
CA LYS A 105 -8.42 5.02 -6.02
C LYS A 105 -8.25 5.67 -4.65
N LYS A 106 -9.33 5.75 -3.86
CA LYS A 106 -9.30 6.30 -2.48
C LYS A 106 -8.43 5.44 -1.55
N ILE A 107 -8.61 4.12 -1.58
CA ILE A 107 -7.81 3.19 -0.78
C ILE A 107 -6.32 3.31 -1.15
N THR A 108 -6.02 3.33 -2.44
CA THR A 108 -4.66 3.45 -2.98
C THR A 108 -3.99 4.74 -2.52
N LYS A 109 -4.71 5.87 -2.56
CA LYS A 109 -4.22 7.16 -2.03
C LYS A 109 -3.88 7.09 -0.54
N ASN A 110 -4.75 6.49 0.27
CA ASN A 110 -4.54 6.37 1.71
C ASN A 110 -3.34 5.48 2.03
N LEU A 111 -3.22 4.34 1.35
CA LEU A 111 -2.07 3.45 1.49
C LEU A 111 -0.77 4.16 1.10
N ASN A 112 -0.77 4.94 0.03
CA ASN A 112 0.43 5.66 -0.40
C ASN A 112 0.88 6.68 0.66
N LEU A 113 -0.05 7.42 1.25
CA LEU A 113 0.27 8.35 2.35
C LEU A 113 0.87 7.62 3.56
N GLU A 114 0.37 6.44 3.90
CA GLU A 114 0.89 5.67 5.03
C GLU A 114 2.29 5.10 4.73
N ILE A 115 2.52 4.60 3.52
CA ILE A 115 3.83 4.17 3.03
C ILE A 115 4.86 5.31 3.11
N GLU A 116 4.49 6.52 2.71
CA GLU A 116 5.39 7.69 2.79
C GLU A 116 5.73 8.06 4.24
N LYS A 117 4.77 7.96 5.17
CA LYS A 117 5.04 8.14 6.61
C LYS A 117 6.00 7.07 7.13
N HIS A 118 5.81 5.81 6.74
CA HIS A 118 6.69 4.71 7.13
C HIS A 118 8.10 4.89 6.57
N SER A 119 8.21 5.27 5.30
CA SER A 119 9.48 5.58 4.63
C SER A 119 10.23 6.71 5.35
N THR A 120 9.52 7.77 5.72
CA THR A 120 10.08 8.90 6.48
C THR A 120 10.47 8.51 7.91
N SER A 121 9.72 7.60 8.53
CA SER A 121 10.04 7.09 9.88
C SER A 121 11.34 6.29 9.86
N ILE A 122 11.56 5.45 8.85
CA ILE A 122 12.82 4.71 8.68
C ILE A 122 13.99 5.66 8.45
N SER A 123 13.88 6.66 7.58
CA SER A 123 15.02 7.56 7.30
C SER A 123 15.46 8.37 8.52
N LYS A 124 14.53 8.69 9.43
CA LYS A 124 14.86 9.34 10.71
C LYS A 124 15.66 8.44 11.67
N LEU A 125 15.75 7.14 11.41
CA LEU A 125 16.46 6.18 12.26
C LEU A 125 17.92 5.94 11.83
N ASP A 126 18.42 6.61 10.79
CA ASP A 126 19.79 6.44 10.30
C ASP A 126 20.84 6.71 11.39
N GLU A 127 20.66 7.76 12.19
CA GLU A 127 21.55 8.07 13.31
C GLU A 127 21.50 6.98 14.41
N THR A 128 20.31 6.43 14.67
CA THR A 128 20.15 5.34 15.64
C THR A 128 20.83 4.08 15.13
N ILE A 129 20.68 3.75 13.84
CA ILE A 129 21.37 2.63 13.19
C ILE A 129 22.90 2.81 13.27
N ALA A 130 23.41 4.02 13.02
CA ALA A 130 24.83 4.32 13.15
C ALA A 130 25.34 4.09 14.59
N LYS A 131 24.57 4.49 15.61
CA LYS A 131 24.90 4.23 17.03
C LYS A 131 24.81 2.74 17.38
N LEU A 132 23.86 2.00 16.84
CA LEU A 132 23.74 0.56 17.07
C LEU A 132 24.95 -0.21 16.51
N LYS A 133 25.51 0.24 15.36
CA LYS A 133 26.74 -0.31 14.79
C LYS A 133 27.93 -0.18 15.73
N THR A 134 28.02 0.90 16.52
CA THR A 134 29.14 1.07 17.47
C THR A 134 28.97 0.19 18.71
N VAL A 135 27.73 -0.06 19.14
CA VAL A 135 27.43 -0.99 20.23
C VAL A 135 27.77 -2.43 19.85
N ASN A 136 27.53 -2.82 18.59
CA ASN A 136 27.91 -4.11 18.01
C ASN A 136 27.56 -5.33 18.90
N SER A 137 26.33 -5.37 19.40
CA SER A 137 25.77 -6.53 20.09
C SER A 137 24.84 -7.32 19.17
N ASP A 138 24.58 -8.59 19.49
CA ASP A 138 23.64 -9.43 18.74
C ASP A 138 22.25 -8.77 18.63
N ALA A 139 21.77 -8.16 19.72
CA ALA A 139 20.49 -7.47 19.73
C ALA A 139 20.52 -6.24 18.80
N SER A 140 21.58 -5.42 18.83
CA SER A 140 21.76 -4.28 17.92
C SER A 140 21.78 -4.70 16.45
N ASN A 141 22.52 -5.77 16.13
CA ASN A 141 22.59 -6.31 14.77
C ASN A 141 21.21 -6.81 14.29
N ARG A 142 20.43 -7.43 15.17
CA ARG A 142 19.05 -7.83 14.87
C ARG A 142 18.15 -6.63 14.63
N VAL A 143 18.25 -5.55 15.42
CA VAL A 143 17.48 -4.32 15.18
C VAL A 143 17.73 -3.79 13.77
N MET A 144 19.01 -3.67 13.39
CA MET A 144 19.39 -3.17 12.08
C MET A 144 18.82 -4.03 10.95
N LEU A 145 18.94 -5.36 11.07
CA LEU A 145 18.39 -6.30 10.09
C LEU A 145 16.87 -6.16 9.94
N GLU A 146 16.14 -5.97 11.05
CA GLU A 146 14.69 -5.79 11.00
C GLU A 146 14.30 -4.47 10.31
N PHE A 147 15.07 -3.39 10.50
CA PHE A 147 14.87 -2.13 9.75
C PHE A 147 15.21 -2.26 8.27
N GLU A 148 16.27 -2.98 7.91
CA GLU A 148 16.62 -3.25 6.51
C GLU A 148 15.49 -4.03 5.81
N LYS A 149 14.96 -5.08 6.46
CA LYS A 149 13.80 -5.82 5.96
C LYS A 149 12.57 -4.93 5.81
N ALA A 150 12.26 -4.12 6.81
CA ALA A 150 11.13 -3.20 6.75
C ALA A 150 11.28 -2.19 5.61
N SER A 151 12.48 -1.65 5.39
CA SER A 151 12.78 -0.76 4.26
C SER A 151 12.56 -1.43 2.92
N ALA A 152 13.04 -2.67 2.75
CA ALA A 152 12.80 -3.44 1.53
C ALA A 152 11.31 -3.70 1.26
N ILE A 153 10.53 -4.00 2.31
CA ILE A 153 9.07 -4.19 2.19
C ILE A 153 8.38 -2.88 1.80
N ILE A 154 8.76 -1.75 2.41
CA ILE A 154 8.21 -0.42 2.07
C ILE A 154 8.44 -0.11 0.58
N GLU A 155 9.65 -0.33 0.07
CA GLU A 155 9.96 -0.10 -1.34
C GLU A 155 9.20 -1.07 -2.27
N SER A 156 9.00 -2.32 -1.85
CA SER A 156 8.13 -3.26 -2.57
C SER A 156 6.68 -2.77 -2.60
N ASN A 157 6.15 -2.31 -1.46
CA ASN A 157 4.79 -1.78 -1.33
C ASN A 157 4.58 -0.56 -2.23
N LYS A 158 5.55 0.37 -2.30
CA LYS A 158 5.52 1.51 -3.23
C LYS A 158 5.36 1.07 -4.68
N LYS A 159 6.14 0.07 -5.11
CA LYS A 159 6.10 -0.45 -6.48
C LYS A 159 4.76 -1.09 -6.81
N MET A 160 4.31 -2.02 -5.96
CA MET A 160 3.01 -2.70 -6.13
C MET A 160 1.86 -1.69 -6.19
N LEU A 161 1.88 -0.68 -5.32
CA LEU A 161 0.83 0.33 -5.28
C LEU A 161 0.87 1.26 -6.50
N SER A 162 2.05 1.54 -7.05
CA SER A 162 2.19 2.27 -8.31
C SER A 162 1.59 1.49 -9.49
N GLU A 163 1.80 0.19 -9.56
CA GLU A 163 1.21 -0.69 -10.58
C GLU A 163 -0.32 -0.72 -10.47
N ILE A 164 -0.85 -0.90 -9.25
CA ILE A 164 -2.29 -0.83 -8.96
C ILE A 164 -2.87 0.53 -9.36
N SER A 165 -2.17 1.63 -9.06
CA SER A 165 -2.60 2.98 -9.43
C SER A 165 -2.69 3.15 -10.95
N LYS A 166 -1.70 2.66 -11.69
CA LYS A 166 -1.69 2.72 -13.16
C LYS A 166 -2.81 1.89 -13.76
N LYS A 167 -3.01 0.66 -13.27
CA LYS A 167 -4.10 -0.21 -13.72
C LYS A 167 -5.48 0.41 -13.43
N ASN A 168 -5.67 0.95 -12.23
CA ASN A 168 -6.91 1.62 -11.87
C ASN A 168 -7.19 2.86 -12.74
N LEU A 169 -6.15 3.65 -13.08
CA LEU A 169 -6.29 4.79 -13.98
C LEU A 169 -6.68 4.36 -15.40
N ALA A 170 -6.02 3.33 -15.94
CA ALA A 170 -6.35 2.81 -17.27
C ALA A 170 -7.80 2.29 -17.34
N LEU A 171 -8.28 1.61 -16.30
CA LEU A 171 -9.67 1.17 -16.21
C LEU A 171 -10.63 2.35 -16.05
N GLU A 172 -10.26 3.39 -15.30
CA GLU A 172 -11.04 4.62 -15.17
C GLU A 172 -11.20 5.33 -16.52
N GLU A 173 -10.14 5.39 -17.32
CA GLU A 173 -10.15 5.99 -18.66
C GLU A 173 -11.01 5.18 -19.63
N ARG A 174 -10.81 3.86 -19.70
CA ARG A 174 -11.66 2.96 -20.52
C ARG A 174 -13.14 3.11 -20.19
N LEU A 175 -13.48 3.17 -18.91
CA LEU A 175 -14.87 3.31 -18.47
C LEU A 175 -15.47 4.67 -18.89
N LYS A 176 -14.68 5.74 -18.83
CA LYS A 176 -15.11 7.07 -19.31
C LYS A 176 -15.35 7.08 -20.82
N ASP A 177 -14.46 6.47 -21.59
CA ASP A 177 -14.59 6.38 -23.04
C ASP A 177 -15.86 5.62 -23.42
N LEU A 178 -16.12 4.49 -22.76
CA LEU A 178 -17.35 3.71 -22.99
C LEU A 178 -18.63 4.48 -22.62
N LEU A 179 -18.62 5.25 -21.53
CA LEU A 179 -19.75 6.10 -21.14
C LEU A 179 -19.99 7.22 -22.15
N LEU A 180 -18.93 7.84 -22.67
CA LEU A 180 -19.03 8.88 -23.71
C LEU A 180 -19.57 8.31 -25.02
N ASP A 181 -19.11 7.13 -25.43
CA ASP A 181 -19.60 6.45 -26.63
C ASP A 181 -21.08 6.10 -26.51
N LEU A 182 -21.52 5.66 -25.32
CA LEU A 182 -22.92 5.38 -25.04
C LEU A 182 -23.78 6.64 -25.16
N ASP A 183 -23.35 7.75 -24.55
CA ASP A 183 -24.06 9.03 -24.60
C ASP A 183 -24.18 9.54 -26.05
N ASN A 184 -23.09 9.47 -26.82
CA ASN A 184 -23.10 9.83 -28.25
C ASN A 184 -24.12 8.99 -29.04
N THR A 185 -24.14 7.68 -28.82
CA THR A 185 -25.08 6.77 -29.51
C THR A 185 -26.54 7.10 -29.15
N LEU A 186 -26.83 7.37 -27.87
CA LEU A 186 -28.17 7.71 -27.43
C LEU A 186 -28.63 9.07 -27.99
N ASN A 187 -27.72 10.03 -28.12
CA ASN A 187 -28.02 11.33 -28.71
C ASN A 187 -28.27 11.24 -30.22
N GLU A 188 -27.55 10.39 -30.95
CA GLU A 188 -27.82 10.10 -32.36
C GLU A 188 -29.19 9.42 -32.58
N CYS A 189 -29.69 8.67 -31.60
CA CYS A 189 -31.01 8.02 -31.66
C CYS A 189 -32.21 8.98 -31.50
N ASN A 190 -32.00 10.19 -30.96
CA ASN A 190 -33.05 11.15 -30.64
C ASN A 190 -33.29 12.20 -31.75
N HIS A 191 -32.73 11.99 -32.95
CA HIS A 191 -32.91 12.79 -34.16
C HIS A 191 -33.40 11.94 -35.33
#